data_AF-A0A838LVL5-F1
#
_entry.id   AF-A0A838LVL5-F1
#
_cell.length_a   1.000
_cell.length_b   1.000
_cell.length_c   1.000
_cell.angle_alpha   90.00
_cell.angle_beta   90.00
_cell.angle_gamma   90.00
#
_symmetry.space_group_name_H-M   'P 1'
#
loop_
_entity.id
_entity.type
_entity.pdbx_description
1 polymer ?
#
loop_
_entity_poly.entity_id
_entity_poly.type
_entity_poly.pdbx_seq_one_letter_code
_entity_poly.pdbx_strand_id
1 'polypeptide(L)'
;MTTTTIRLPEDLKARVAAAAKRSGTTAHGFILEAISEKTQQAELRADFDAVAEQRYANIVSSGKTIPWNEMRKYLEARVAEKPAKRPTARKLAR
;
A
#
# COMPACT_ATOMS: atom_id res chain seq x y z
N MET A 1 -21.22 -0.87 -22.26
CA MET A 1 -20.30 0.00 -21.50
C MET A 1 -20.94 1.37 -21.38
N THR A 2 -20.88 2.00 -20.20
CA THR A 2 -21.42 3.35 -19.95
C THR A 2 -20.34 4.41 -20.20
N THR A 3 -20.69 5.47 -20.91
CA THR A 3 -19.77 6.59 -21.18
C THR A 3 -19.82 7.59 -20.03
N THR A 4 -18.67 7.89 -19.43
CA THR A 4 -18.53 8.95 -18.41
C THR A 4 -17.84 10.15 -19.04
N THR A 5 -18.50 11.30 -19.08
CA THR A 5 -17.90 12.55 -19.58
C THR A 5 -17.17 13.27 -18.45
N ILE A 6 -15.84 13.38 -18.57
CA ILE A 6 -14.98 14.08 -17.61
C ILE A 6 -14.53 15.41 -18.23
N ARG A 7 -14.78 16.53 -17.54
CA ARG A 7 -14.27 17.84 -17.96
C ARG A 7 -12.84 18.02 -17.48
N LEU A 8 -11.93 18.24 -18.41
CA LEU A 8 -10.53 18.51 -18.14
C LEU A 8 -10.24 19.99 -18.41
N PRO A 9 -9.60 20.71 -17.48
CA PRO A 9 -8.99 22.00 -17.76
C PRO A 9 -8.06 21.93 -18.99
N GLU A 10 -8.00 22.98 -19.80
CA GLU A 10 -7.23 22.97 -21.05
C GLU A 10 -5.73 22.73 -20.83
N ASP A 11 -5.17 23.24 -19.72
CA ASP A 11 -3.78 22.99 -19.33
C ASP A 11 -3.53 21.50 -19.04
N LEU A 12 -4.44 20.84 -18.31
CA LEU A 12 -4.34 19.43 -17.99
C LEU A 12 -4.49 18.57 -19.24
N LYS A 13 -5.44 18.92 -20.12
CA LYS A 13 -5.65 18.23 -21.41
C LYS A 13 -4.40 18.28 -22.28
N ALA A 14 -3.74 19.43 -22.39
CA ALA A 14 -2.48 19.58 -23.11
C ALA A 14 -1.35 18.72 -22.51
N ARG A 15 -1.22 18.72 -21.18
CA ARG A 15 -0.23 17.89 -20.47
C ARG A 15 -0.47 16.39 -20.67
N VAL A 16 -1.72 15.94 -20.60
CA VAL A 16 -2.10 14.54 -20.82
C VAL A 16 -1.79 14.13 -22.27
N ALA A 17 -2.14 14.95 -23.27
CA ALA A 17 -1.83 14.66 -24.66
C ALA A 17 -0.31 14.51 -24.90
N ALA A 18 0.49 15.42 -24.33
CA ALA A 18 1.94 15.36 -24.42
C ALA A 18 2.53 14.13 -23.70
N ALA A 19 1.99 13.76 -22.53
CA ALA A 19 2.41 12.58 -21.79
C ALA A 19 2.07 11.29 -22.54
N ALA A 20 0.83 11.17 -23.04
CA ALA A 20 0.37 10.04 -23.83
C ALA A 20 1.25 9.82 -25.08
N LYS A 21 1.59 10.90 -25.80
CA LYS A 21 2.49 10.83 -26.95
C LYS A 21 3.88 10.30 -26.58
N ARG A 22 4.45 10.75 -25.44
CA ARG A 22 5.76 10.25 -24.96
C ARG A 22 5.70 8.78 -24.55
N SER A 23 4.58 8.34 -23.98
CA SER A 23 4.35 6.96 -23.58
C SER A 23 3.88 6.04 -24.73
N GLY A 24 3.74 6.56 -25.96
CA GLY A 24 3.30 5.78 -27.12
C GLY A 24 1.83 5.33 -27.08
N THR A 25 0.98 5.99 -26.27
CA THR A 25 -0.44 5.67 -26.12
C THR A 25 -1.34 6.82 -26.58
N THR A 26 -2.64 6.57 -26.67
CA THR A 26 -3.64 7.62 -26.93
C THR A 26 -3.97 8.38 -25.66
N ALA A 27 -4.45 9.63 -25.77
CA ALA A 27 -4.89 10.40 -24.61
C ALA A 27 -5.98 9.67 -23.80
N HIS A 28 -6.91 9.00 -24.48
CA HIS A 28 -7.94 8.19 -23.83
C HIS A 28 -7.34 6.99 -23.08
N GLY A 29 -6.45 6.23 -23.72
CA GLY A 29 -5.76 5.11 -23.09
C GLY A 29 -4.95 5.53 -21.86
N PHE A 30 -4.22 6.64 -21.97
CA PHE A 30 -3.46 7.22 -20.87
C PHE A 30 -4.35 7.61 -19.68
N ILE A 31 -5.52 8.20 -19.93
CA ILE A 31 -6.46 8.56 -18.86
C ILE A 31 -7.02 7.32 -18.18
N LEU A 32 -7.38 6.28 -18.95
CA LEU A 32 -7.89 5.03 -18.38
C LEU A 32 -6.84 4.35 -17.49
N GLU A 33 -5.60 4.28 -17.95
CA GLU A 33 -4.48 3.74 -17.19
C GLU A 33 -4.28 4.52 -15.88
N ALA A 34 -4.24 5.85 -15.96
CA ALA A 34 -4.11 6.70 -14.78
C ALA A 34 -5.25 6.51 -13.76
N ILE A 35 -6.50 6.35 -14.22
CA ILE A 35 -7.64 6.08 -13.33
C ILE A 35 -7.51 4.69 -12.71
N SER A 36 -7.12 3.68 -13.50
CA SER A 36 -6.92 2.31 -13.01
C SER A 36 -5.85 2.27 -11.93
N GLU A 37 -4.68 2.86 -12.20
CA GLU A 37 -3.58 2.95 -11.24
C GLU A 37 -3.99 3.69 -9.97
N LYS A 38 -4.68 4.83 -10.11
CA LYS A 38 -5.10 5.62 -8.95
C LYS A 38 -6.13 4.86 -8.10
N THR A 39 -7.04 4.13 -8.73
CA THR A 39 -8.05 3.32 -8.06
C THR A 39 -7.37 2.19 -7.29
N GLN A 40 -6.49 1.43 -7.94
CA GLN A 40 -5.74 0.35 -7.30
C GLN A 40 -4.89 0.86 -6.12
N GLN A 41 -4.22 2.01 -6.26
CA GLN A 41 -3.47 2.61 -5.16
C GLN A 41 -4.36 2.99 -3.98
N ALA A 42 -5.57 3.50 -4.23
CA ALA A 42 -6.52 3.84 -3.18
C ALA A 42 -7.03 2.59 -2.46
N GLU A 43 -7.31 1.52 -3.19
CA GLU A 43 -7.71 0.22 -2.64
C GLU A 43 -6.60 -0.39 -1.77
N LEU A 44 -5.37 -0.46 -2.29
CA LEU A 44 -4.21 -0.96 -1.53
C LEU A 44 -3.97 -0.15 -0.25
N ARG A 45 -4.21 1.17 -0.30
CA ARG A 45 -4.07 2.03 0.87
C ARG A 45 -5.16 1.74 1.90
N ALA A 46 -6.41 1.62 1.46
CA ALA A 46 -7.54 1.29 2.33
C ALA A 46 -7.34 -0.07 3.00
N ASP A 47 -6.89 -1.08 2.24
CA ASP A 47 -6.60 -2.42 2.77
C ASP A 47 -5.46 -2.37 3.80
N PHE A 48 -4.39 -1.62 3.53
CA PHE A 48 -3.29 -1.45 4.47
C PHE A 48 -3.75 -0.81 5.78
N ASP A 49 -4.54 0.26 5.70
CA ASP A 49 -5.06 0.98 6.87
C ASP A 49 -6.04 0.07 7.65
N ALA A 50 -6.89 -0.71 6.98
CA ALA A 50 -7.78 -1.67 7.62
C ALA A 50 -7.02 -2.77 8.38
N VAL A 51 -5.94 -3.31 7.80
CA VAL A 51 -5.06 -4.28 8.47
C VAL A 51 -4.36 -3.65 9.68
N ALA A 52 -3.92 -2.40 9.56
CA ALA A 52 -3.29 -1.68 10.66
C ALA A 52 -4.26 -1.48 11.84
N GLU A 53 -5.48 -1.03 11.55
CA GLU A 53 -6.52 -0.80 12.55
C GLU A 53 -6.91 -2.11 13.26
N GLN A 54 -7.10 -3.19 12.49
CA GLN A 54 -7.40 -4.51 13.06
C GLN A 54 -6.28 -4.99 13.99
N ARG A 55 -5.01 -4.81 13.60
CA ARG A 55 -3.87 -5.18 14.44
C ARG A 55 -3.79 -4.31 15.69
N TYR A 56 -4.06 -3.01 15.56
CA TYR A 56 -4.07 -2.09 16.70
C TYR A 56 -5.17 -2.46 17.70
N ALA A 57 -6.40 -2.71 17.23
CA ALA A 57 -7.50 -3.18 18.07
C ALA A 57 -7.16 -4.47 18.83
N ASN A 58 -6.44 -5.41 18.19
CA ASN A 58 -5.95 -6.63 18.84
C ASN A 58 -4.89 -6.36 19.91
N ILE A 59 -3.99 -5.39 19.68
CA ILE A 59 -2.99 -4.97 20.68
C ILE A 59 -3.70 -4.32 21.87
N VAL A 60 -4.63 -3.41 21.61
CA VAL A 60 -5.41 -2.70 22.65
C VAL A 60 -6.19 -3.70 23.50
N SER A 61 -6.87 -4.67 22.89
CA SER A 61 -7.69 -5.65 23.61
C SER A 61 -6.87 -6.69 24.38
N SER A 62 -5.76 -7.17 23.81
CA SER A 62 -4.97 -8.25 24.42
C SER A 62 -3.82 -7.77 25.32
N GLY A 63 -3.33 -6.55 25.09
CA GLY A 63 -2.09 -6.03 25.65
C GLY A 63 -0.84 -6.79 25.22
N LYS A 64 -0.94 -7.71 24.25
CA LYS A 64 0.17 -8.55 23.81
C LYS A 64 0.89 -7.91 22.62
N THR A 65 2.20 -7.75 22.73
CA THR A 65 3.06 -7.28 21.65
C THR A 65 4.32 -8.15 21.57
N ILE A 66 5.11 -7.96 20.50
CA ILE A 66 6.43 -8.57 20.38
C ILE A 66 7.47 -7.47 20.65
N PRO A 67 8.40 -7.67 21.60
CA PRO A 67 9.53 -6.76 21.78
C PRO A 67 10.31 -6.56 20.46
N TRP A 68 10.59 -5.31 20.11
CA TRP A 68 11.27 -5.00 18.84
C TRP A 68 12.67 -5.62 18.76
N ASN A 69 13.41 -5.66 19.86
CA ASN A 69 14.73 -6.30 19.93
C ASN A 69 14.68 -7.81 19.59
N GLU A 70 13.65 -8.52 20.01
CA GLU A 70 13.46 -9.93 19.68
C GLU A 70 13.04 -10.14 18.23
N MET A 71 12.14 -9.29 17.71
CA MET A 71 11.77 -9.33 16.29
C MET A 71 12.96 -9.02 15.40
N ARG A 72 13.75 -7.99 15.72
CA ARG A 72 14.96 -7.63 14.99
C ARG A 72 15.95 -8.79 14.93
N LYS A 73 16.29 -9.38 16.08
CA LYS A 73 17.20 -10.55 16.16
C LYS A 73 16.71 -11.71 15.28
N TYR A 74 15.41 -11.98 15.31
CA TYR A 74 14.82 -13.02 14.47
C TYR A 74 14.93 -12.70 12.98
N LEU A 75 14.65 -11.46 12.57
CA LEU A 75 14.76 -11.02 11.18
C LEU A 75 16.21 -11.06 10.67
N GLU A 76 17.17 -10.57 11.46
CA GLU A 76 18.60 -10.62 11.14
C GLU A 76 19.09 -12.06 10.96
N ALA A 77 18.71 -12.97 11.86
CA ALA A 77 19.06 -14.38 11.73
C ALA A 77 18.41 -15.04 10.52
N ARG A 78 17.14 -14.70 10.22
CA ARG A 78 16.41 -15.22 9.05
C ARG A 78 17.04 -14.76 7.73
N VAL A 79 17.45 -13.50 7.64
CA VAL A 79 18.16 -12.96 6.46
C VAL A 79 19.52 -13.65 6.28
N ALA A 80 20.18 -14.03 7.37
CA ALA A 80 21.43 -14.79 7.36
C ALA A 80 21.24 -16.32 7.21
N GLU A 81 20.02 -16.79 6.91
CA GLU A 81 19.65 -18.21 6.80
C GLU A 81 19.99 -19.06 8.04
N LYS A 82 20.15 -18.41 9.20
CA LYS A 82 20.42 -19.09 10.47
C LYS A 82 19.12 -19.58 11.09
N PRO A 83 19.14 -20.74 11.77
CA PRO A 83 17.97 -21.20 12.51
C PRO A 83 17.64 -20.21 13.63
N ALA A 84 16.43 -19.66 13.60
CA ALA A 84 15.94 -18.71 14.61
C ALA A 84 14.47 -18.98 14.95
N LYS A 85 14.16 -18.99 16.25
CA LYS A 85 12.79 -19.14 16.74
C LYS A 85 12.02 -17.85 16.52
N ARG A 86 10.86 -17.93 15.87
CA ARG A 86 9.97 -16.78 15.69
C ARG A 86 9.48 -16.28 17.06
N PRO A 87 9.64 -14.99 17.38
CA PRO A 87 9.15 -14.45 18.64
C PRO A 87 7.62 -14.45 18.67
N THR A 88 7.07 -14.61 19.87
CA THR A 88 5.62 -14.72 20.10
C THR A 88 5.11 -13.52 20.88
N ALA A 89 3.90 -13.06 20.56
CA ALA A 89 3.30 -11.91 21.21
C ALA A 89 2.94 -12.26 22.66
N ARG A 90 3.36 -11.41 23.60
CA ARG A 90 3.11 -11.56 25.03
C ARG A 90 2.89 -10.20 25.67
N LYS A 91 2.27 -10.20 26.86
CA LYS A 91 2.16 -8.96 27.64
C LYS A 91 3.57 -8.56 28.04
N LEU A 92 3.95 -7.31 27.75
CA LEU A 92 5.21 -6.77 28.26
C LEU A 92 4.98 -6.47 29.73
N ALA A 93 5.71 -7.14 30.61
CA ALA A 93 5.74 -6.76 32.02
C ALA A 93 6.20 -5.29 32.10
N ARG A 94 5.54 -4.50 32.95
CA ARG A 94 6.03 -3.17 33.33
C ARG A 94 7.34 -3.30 34.09
#